data_AF-A0A4R6G8U9-F1
#
_entry.id   AF-A0A4R6G8U9-F1
#
_cell.length_a   1.000
_cell.length_b   1.000
_cell.length_c   1.000
_cell.angle_alpha   90.00
_cell.angle_beta   90.00
_cell.angle_gamma   90.00
#
_symmetry.space_group_name_H-M   'P 1'
#
loop_
_entity.id
_entity.type
_entity.pdbx_description
1 polymer ?
#
loop_
_entity_poly.entity_id
_entity_poly.type
_entity_poly.pdbx_seq_one_letter_code
_entity_poly.pdbx_strand_id
1 'polypeptide(L)'
;MQFRAKWAADWDAVRYCSDGCRRRGVNEDDLALERRIIDTLARRAATSTMCPSEAARAVGGDDWRDLMEPARRAARRLVAAGRVDITQGGQVVDPSTAKGPIRIRLRPGDADDTTDR
;
A
#
# COMPACT_ATOMS: atom_id res chain seq x y z
N MET A 1 -14.42 -10.91 13.36
CA MET A 1 -13.67 -9.77 12.77
C MET A 1 -13.76 -9.89 11.26
N GLN A 2 -14.81 -9.32 10.65
CA GLN A 2 -15.11 -9.50 9.23
C GLN A 2 -14.67 -8.26 8.45
N PHE A 3 -13.55 -8.34 7.73
CA PHE A 3 -13.12 -7.32 6.76
C PHE A 3 -12.80 -7.91 5.37
N ARG A 4 -12.96 -9.23 5.19
CA ARG A 4 -12.41 -10.01 4.06
C ARG A 4 -13.20 -9.94 2.74
N ALA A 5 -14.47 -9.53 2.74
CA ALA A 5 -15.34 -9.76 1.58
C ALA A 5 -15.59 -8.55 0.66
N LYS A 6 -15.38 -7.31 1.14
CA LYS A 6 -15.90 -6.13 0.41
C LYS A 6 -15.01 -5.63 -0.74
N TRP A 7 -13.77 -6.08 -0.85
CA TRP A 7 -12.77 -5.42 -1.71
C TRP A 7 -12.18 -6.29 -2.83
N ALA A 8 -12.45 -7.59 -2.85
CA ALA A 8 -11.96 -8.50 -3.89
C ALA A 8 -12.76 -8.40 -5.22
N ALA A 9 -13.91 -7.74 -5.19
CA ALA A 9 -14.88 -7.78 -6.30
C ALA A 9 -14.70 -6.68 -7.36
N ASP A 10 -13.77 -5.72 -7.19
CA ASP A 10 -13.65 -4.59 -8.12
C ASP A 10 -12.19 -4.36 -8.56
N TRP A 11 -11.70 -5.25 -9.43
CA TRP A 11 -10.34 -5.18 -10.00
C TRP A 11 -10.06 -3.89 -10.79
N ASP A 12 -11.08 -3.19 -11.29
CA ASP A 12 -10.94 -1.93 -12.01
C ASP A 12 -10.73 -0.73 -11.05
N ALA A 13 -11.42 -0.75 -9.90
CA ALA A 13 -11.14 0.15 -8.78
C ALA A 13 -9.75 -0.13 -8.13
N VAL A 14 -9.30 -1.39 -8.14
CA VAL A 14 -7.97 -1.79 -7.65
C VAL A 14 -6.85 -1.30 -8.57
N ARG A 15 -7.05 -1.35 -9.90
CA ARG A 15 -6.09 -0.82 -10.88
C ARG A 15 -5.84 0.68 -10.71
N TYR A 16 -6.81 1.41 -10.18
CA TYR A 16 -6.73 2.86 -10.01
C TYR A 16 -7.27 3.35 -8.66
N CYS A 17 -6.38 3.61 -7.70
CA CYS A 17 -6.72 4.06 -6.34
C CYS A 17 -7.34 5.46 -6.20
N SER A 18 -7.67 6.14 -7.31
CA SER A 18 -8.38 7.43 -7.35
C SER A 18 -8.77 7.80 -8.80
N ASP A 19 -9.67 8.77 -8.96
CA ASP A 19 -10.01 9.35 -10.29
C ASP A 19 -8.79 9.91 -11.03
N GLY A 20 -7.81 10.43 -10.29
CA GLY A 20 -6.56 10.92 -10.87
C GLY A 20 -5.68 9.79 -11.39
N CYS A 21 -5.69 8.61 -10.75
CA CYS A 21 -5.03 7.41 -11.28
C CYS A 21 -5.77 6.88 -12.51
N ARG A 22 -7.11 6.86 -12.49
CA ARG A 22 -7.92 6.45 -13.65
C ARG A 22 -7.60 7.30 -14.89
N ARG A 23 -7.42 8.61 -14.71
CA ARG A 23 -7.16 9.54 -15.82
C ARG A 23 -5.73 9.52 -16.36
N ARG A 24 -4.72 9.42 -15.50
CA ARG A 24 -3.30 9.54 -15.92
C ARG A 24 -2.58 8.20 -16.10
N GLY A 25 -3.15 7.10 -15.59
CA GLY A 25 -2.46 5.82 -15.49
C GLY A 25 -1.48 5.73 -14.31
N VAL A 26 -0.87 4.55 -14.17
CA VAL A 26 0.25 4.28 -13.25
C VAL A 26 1.55 4.62 -13.99
N ASN A 27 2.43 5.43 -13.40
CA ASN A 27 3.71 5.84 -13.99
C ASN A 27 4.92 5.16 -13.31
N GLU A 28 6.14 5.53 -13.73
CA GLU A 28 7.37 4.94 -13.20
C GLU A 28 7.57 5.25 -11.70
N ASP A 29 7.27 6.47 -11.25
CA ASP A 29 7.34 6.83 -9.82
C ASP A 29 6.39 5.97 -8.99
N ASP A 30 5.16 5.77 -9.48
CA ASP A 30 4.16 4.93 -8.85
C ASP A 30 4.69 3.49 -8.64
N LEU A 31 5.36 2.91 -9.65
CA LEU A 31 5.96 1.58 -9.58
C LEU A 31 7.20 1.54 -8.67
N ALA A 32 8.05 2.57 -8.75
CA ALA A 32 9.23 2.71 -7.90
C ALA A 32 8.85 2.79 -6.42
N LEU A 33 7.77 3.51 -6.10
CA LEU A 33 7.23 3.63 -4.75
C LEU A 33 6.71 2.29 -4.23
N GLU A 34 5.97 1.53 -5.03
CA GLU A 34 5.51 0.18 -4.65
C GLU A 34 6.68 -0.75 -4.34
N ARG A 35 7.65 -0.80 -5.26
CA ARG A 35 8.84 -1.62 -5.08
C ARG A 35 9.60 -1.20 -3.83
N ARG A 36 9.76 0.10 -3.61
CA ARG A 36 10.48 0.62 -2.44
C ARG A 36 9.79 0.26 -1.13
N ILE A 37 8.45 0.27 -1.09
CA ILE A 37 7.68 -0.15 0.09
C ILE A 37 7.96 -1.63 0.40
N ILE A 38 7.78 -2.50 -0.59
CA ILE A 38 8.00 -3.95 -0.41
C ILE A 38 9.44 -4.25 -0.01
N ASP A 39 10.41 -3.70 -0.75
CA ASP A 39 11.84 -3.91 -0.50
C ASP A 39 12.25 -3.45 0.92
N THR A 40 11.71 -2.32 1.38
CA THR A 40 12.00 -1.80 2.71
C THR A 40 11.42 -2.69 3.80
N LEU A 41 10.18 -3.14 3.64
CA LEU A 41 9.54 -4.01 4.62
C LEU A 41 10.14 -5.42 4.64
N ALA A 42 10.49 -5.97 3.46
CA ALA A 42 11.08 -7.30 3.34
C ALA A 42 12.47 -7.41 3.98
N ARG A 43 13.21 -6.29 4.09
CA ARG A 43 14.51 -6.23 4.79
C ARG A 43 14.39 -6.03 6.30
N ARG A 44 13.19 -5.79 6.83
CA ARG A 44 12.95 -5.55 8.26
C ARG A 44 12.32 -6.79 8.92
N ALA A 45 12.24 -6.81 10.25
CA ALA A 45 11.52 -7.84 10.97
C ALA A 45 10.04 -7.87 10.54
N ALA A 46 9.40 -9.05 10.55
CA ALA A 46 8.03 -9.25 10.02
C ALA A 46 6.95 -8.35 10.66
N THR A 47 7.15 -7.92 11.90
CA THR A 47 6.24 -7.02 12.63
C THR A 47 6.52 -5.53 12.37
N SER A 48 7.55 -5.22 11.59
CA SER A 48 7.97 -3.84 11.35
C SER A 48 6.96 -3.09 10.50
N THR A 49 6.95 -1.78 10.68
CA THR A 49 6.18 -0.86 9.86
C THR A 49 7.08 0.16 9.18
N MET A 50 6.56 0.81 8.15
CA MET A 50 7.11 2.04 7.58
C MET A 50 6.00 3.08 7.36
N CYS A 51 6.32 4.34 7.11
CA CYS A 51 5.35 5.34 6.65
C CYS A 51 5.53 5.66 5.16
N PRO A 52 4.51 6.23 4.49
CA PRO A 52 4.63 6.62 3.08
C PRO A 52 5.79 7.57 2.79
N SER A 53 6.16 8.41 3.76
CA SER A 53 7.23 9.41 3.56
C SER A 53 8.63 8.79 3.52
N GLU A 54 8.81 7.59 4.08
CA GLU A 54 10.06 6.83 3.92
C GLU A 54 10.23 6.39 2.45
N ALA A 55 9.16 5.92 1.80
CA ALA A 55 9.20 5.56 0.39
C ALA A 55 9.39 6.79 -0.51
N ALA A 56 8.63 7.86 -0.24
CA ALA A 56 8.73 9.11 -0.99
C ALA A 56 10.13 9.70 -0.95
N ARG A 57 10.78 9.76 0.23
CA ARG A 57 12.17 10.26 0.36
C ARG A 57 13.17 9.41 -0.40
N ALA A 58 12.98 8.09 -0.37
CA ALA A 58 13.89 7.19 -1.05
C ALA A 58 13.77 7.22 -2.59
N VAL A 59 12.60 7.59 -3.13
CA VAL A 59 12.37 7.68 -4.58
C VAL A 59 12.61 9.10 -5.11
N GLY A 60 12.11 10.12 -4.41
CA GLY A 60 12.08 11.50 -4.89
C GLY A 60 13.22 12.40 -4.41
N GLY A 61 14.12 11.92 -3.54
CA GLY A 61 15.24 12.73 -3.05
C GLY A 61 14.77 14.05 -2.43
N ASP A 62 15.22 15.17 -2.98
CA ASP A 62 14.85 16.52 -2.53
C ASP A 62 13.38 16.89 -2.83
N ASP A 63 12.81 16.32 -3.91
CA ASP A 63 11.43 16.56 -4.37
C ASP A 63 10.41 15.58 -3.76
N TRP A 64 10.80 14.87 -2.71
CA TRP A 64 9.96 13.83 -2.09
C TRP A 64 8.59 14.31 -1.61
N ARG A 65 8.42 15.61 -1.36
CA ARG A 65 7.14 16.18 -0.92
C ARG A 65 6.06 16.00 -1.98
N ASP A 66 6.42 16.09 -3.26
CA ASP A 66 5.49 15.89 -4.39
C ASP A 66 5.10 14.42 -4.54
N LEU A 67 5.95 13.52 -4.04
CA LEU A 67 5.70 12.08 -4.00
C LEU A 67 4.87 11.62 -2.79
N MET A 68 4.36 12.53 -1.96
CA MET A 68 3.59 12.12 -0.77
C MET A 68 2.27 11.41 -1.10
N GLU A 69 1.44 12.03 -1.94
CA GLU A 69 0.20 11.41 -2.41
C GLU A 69 0.47 10.19 -3.32
N PRO A 70 1.42 10.24 -4.28
CA PRO A 70 1.91 9.05 -4.97
C PRO A 70 2.25 7.88 -4.03
N ALA A 71 2.97 8.12 -2.94
CA ALA A 71 3.36 7.07 -1.99
C ALA A 71 2.16 6.46 -1.26
N ARG A 72 1.16 7.27 -0.91
CA ARG A 72 -0.11 6.77 -0.34
C ARG A 72 -0.87 5.91 -1.35
N ARG A 73 -0.89 6.31 -2.63
CA ARG A 73 -1.53 5.53 -3.71
C ARG A 73 -0.82 4.21 -3.95
N ALA A 74 0.51 4.19 -3.96
CA ALA A 74 1.30 2.96 -4.02
C ALA A 74 0.94 2.00 -2.87
N ALA A 75 0.86 2.51 -1.64
CA ALA A 75 0.46 1.71 -0.50
C ALA A 75 -0.97 1.13 -0.65
N ARG A 76 -1.92 1.91 -1.20
CA ARG A 76 -3.28 1.43 -1.52
C ARG A 76 -3.27 0.29 -2.54
N ARG A 77 -2.49 0.41 -3.62
CA ARG A 77 -2.35 -0.67 -4.64
C ARG A 77 -1.81 -1.94 -4.01
N LEU A 78 -0.83 -1.83 -3.12
CA LEU A 78 -0.27 -2.99 -2.40
C LEU A 78 -1.27 -3.63 -1.42
N VAL A 79 -2.13 -2.84 -0.76
CA VAL A 79 -3.23 -3.38 0.06
C VAL A 79 -4.21 -4.17 -0.81
N ALA A 80 -4.59 -3.59 -1.95
CA ALA A 80 -5.50 -4.23 -2.88
C ALA A 80 -4.92 -5.50 -3.51
N ALA A 81 -3.61 -5.53 -3.76
CA ALA A 81 -2.86 -6.73 -4.17
C ALA A 81 -2.62 -7.74 -3.03
N GLY A 82 -3.15 -7.48 -1.83
CA GLY A 82 -3.02 -8.36 -0.67
C GLY A 82 -1.61 -8.45 -0.07
N ARG A 83 -0.70 -7.55 -0.43
CA ARG A 83 0.72 -7.62 -0.04
C ARG A 83 1.02 -6.95 1.29
N VAL A 84 0.25 -5.91 1.64
CA VAL A 84 0.47 -5.09 2.85
C VAL A 84 -0.86 -4.78 3.53
N ASP A 85 -0.77 -4.39 4.81
CA ASP A 85 -1.86 -3.70 5.51
C ASP A 85 -1.45 -2.25 5.80
N ILE A 86 -2.44 -1.36 5.81
CA ILE A 86 -2.30 0.02 6.28
C ILE A 86 -2.94 0.14 7.66
N THR A 87 -2.21 0.71 8.61
CA THR A 87 -2.67 0.92 9.98
C THR A 87 -2.58 2.37 10.45
N GLN A 88 -3.45 2.73 11.38
CA GLN A 88 -3.44 4.01 12.09
C GLN A 88 -3.78 3.75 13.56
N GLY A 89 -2.96 4.28 14.49
CA GLY A 89 -3.09 3.94 15.91
C GLY A 89 -2.97 2.43 16.20
N GLY A 90 -2.22 1.69 15.36
CA GLY A 90 -2.04 0.24 15.47
C GLY A 90 -3.19 -0.60 14.88
N GLN A 91 -4.30 0.01 14.48
CA GLN A 91 -5.46 -0.68 13.91
C GLN A 91 -5.43 -0.65 12.39
N VAL A 92 -5.83 -1.74 11.73
CA VAL A 92 -6.01 -1.78 10.27
C VAL A 92 -7.15 -0.84 9.89
N VAL A 93 -6.91 0.04 8.92
CA VAL A 93 -7.88 1.05 8.47
C VAL A 93 -8.08 0.98 6.96
N ASP A 94 -9.23 1.47 6.51
CA ASP A 94 -9.47 1.69 5.09
C ASP A 94 -8.56 2.82 4.57
N PRO A 95 -7.64 2.52 3.64
CA PRO A 95 -6.66 3.49 3.19
C PRO A 95 -7.23 4.55 2.24
N SER A 96 -8.44 4.35 1.70
CA SER A 96 -9.13 5.34 0.87
C SER A 96 -9.70 6.50 1.70
N THR A 97 -10.01 6.25 2.97
CA THR A 97 -10.62 7.23 3.88
C THR A 97 -9.69 7.68 5.01
N ALA A 98 -8.59 6.95 5.28
CA ALA A 98 -7.62 7.30 6.31
C ALA A 98 -6.97 8.69 6.05
N LYS A 99 -7.09 9.57 7.04
CA LYS A 99 -6.49 10.92 7.06
C LYS A 99 -5.36 10.98 8.07
N GLY A 100 -4.30 11.71 7.74
CA GLY A 100 -3.17 11.90 8.64
C GLY A 100 -2.16 10.74 8.61
N PRO A 101 -1.31 10.62 9.65
CA PRO A 101 -0.21 9.64 9.67
C PRO A 101 -0.71 8.20 9.62
N ILE A 102 -0.20 7.44 8.65
CA ILE A 102 -0.47 6.02 8.49
C ILE A 102 0.84 5.22 8.53
N ARG A 103 0.74 3.96 8.90
CA ARG A 103 1.82 2.98 8.87
C ARG A 103 1.46 1.87 7.87
N ILE A 104 2.47 1.30 7.24
CA ILE A 104 2.37 0.20 6.28
C ILE A 104 3.16 -0.96 6.87
N ARG A 105 2.60 -2.17 6.87
CA ARG A 105 3.29 -3.41 7.27
C ARG A 105 3.07 -4.49 6.23
N LEU A 106 3.98 -5.45 6.13
CA LEU A 106 3.73 -6.64 5.34
C LEU A 106 2.51 -7.36 5.90
N ARG A 107 1.66 -7.85 5.00
CA ARG A 107 0.68 -8.85 5.39
C ARG A 107 1.45 -10.15 5.63
N PRO A 108 1.27 -10.84 6.77
CA PRO A 108 1.79 -12.19 6.90
C PRO A 108 1.26 -12.98 5.71
N GLY A 109 2.15 -13.57 4.90
CA GLY A 109 1.75 -14.29 3.70
C GLY A 109 0.68 -15.31 4.08
N ASP A 110 -0.36 -15.42 3.24
CA ASP A 110 -1.36 -16.48 3.36
C ASP A 110 -0.65 -17.84 3.24
N ALA A 111 -0.09 -18.33 4.33
CA ALA A 111 0.44 -19.68 4.48
C ALA A 111 -0.69 -20.70 4.74
N ASP A 112 -1.95 -20.30 4.49
CA ASP A 112 -3.16 -21.05 4.86
C ASP A 112 -4.23 -21.03 3.75
N ASP A 113 -3.82 -20.92 2.48
CA ASP A 113 -4.68 -21.20 1.31
C ASP A 113 -4.06 -22.30 0.44
N THR A 114 -3.57 -23.35 1.11
CA THR A 114 -3.33 -24.67 0.50
C THR A 114 -4.13 -25.68 1.32
N THR A 115 -5.45 -25.57 1.30
CA THR A 115 -6.35 -26.65 1.70
C THR A 115 -7.48 -26.72 0.69
N ASP A 116 -7.33 -27.69 -0.23
CA ASP A 116 -8.39 -28.57 -0.71
C ASP A 116 -9.63 -27.91 -1.34
N ARG A 117 -9.64 -27.78 -2.68
CA ARG A 117 -10.56 -28.55 -3.55
C ARG A 117 -10.18 -28.53 -5.03
#